data_AF-A0A2D6ZT52-F1
#
_entry.id   AF-A0A2D6ZT52-F1
#
_cell.length_a   1.000
_cell.length_b   1.000
_cell.length_c   1.000
_cell.angle_alpha   90.00
_cell.angle_beta   90.00
_cell.angle_gamma   90.00
#
_symmetry.space_group_name_H-M   'P 1'
#
loop_
_entity.id
_entity.type
_entity.pdbx_description
1 polymer ?
#
loop_
_entity_poly.entity_id
_entity_poly.type
_entity_poly.pdbx_seq_one_letter_code
_entity_poly.pdbx_strand_id
1 'polypeptide(L)'
;MTQFKSIFFILIFFVFLKVEAKNYDGKSYVCADELGPLLEFSIPNFGDNLFEKKVSLKLYNRENRDLPYHRNGIIKKKTSEIDKSYFFYTVDFILNDDKSIQGYFEFFPPSNLMFKVEGSQFLNLVCWT
;
A
#
# COMPACT_ATOMS: atom_id res chain seq x y z
N MET A 1 41.52 28.36 12.91
CA MET A 1 40.62 27.78 13.95
C MET A 1 39.13 28.17 13.78
N THR A 2 38.77 28.90 12.71
CA THR A 2 37.40 29.36 12.41
C THR A 2 36.64 28.47 11.42
N GLN A 3 37.32 27.79 10.49
CA GLN A 3 36.67 26.91 9.50
C GLN A 3 36.07 25.63 10.12
N PHE A 4 36.72 25.01 11.11
CA PHE A 4 36.19 23.83 11.80
C PHE A 4 34.86 24.12 12.53
N LYS A 5 34.68 25.32 13.08
CA LYS A 5 33.41 25.73 13.71
C LYS A 5 32.27 25.87 12.69
N SER A 6 32.55 26.35 11.48
CA SER A 6 31.53 26.48 10.42
C SER A 6 31.08 25.12 9.88
N ILE A 7 32.01 24.18 9.70
CA ILE A 7 31.69 22.81 9.24
C ILE A 7 30.84 22.07 10.29
N PHE A 8 31.16 22.24 11.58
CA PHE A 8 30.38 21.65 12.66
C PHE A 8 28.94 22.17 12.73
N PHE A 9 28.74 23.47 12.48
CA PHE A 9 27.39 24.08 12.47
C PHE A 9 26.53 23.59 11.30
N ILE A 10 27.13 23.35 10.13
CA ILE A 10 26.44 22.79 8.96
C ILE A 10 26.02 21.34 9.23
N LEU A 11 26.88 20.52 9.84
CA LEU A 11 26.57 19.13 10.20
C LEU A 11 25.41 19.03 11.20
N ILE A 12 25.34 19.93 12.19
CA ILE A 12 24.23 19.98 13.15
C ILE A 12 22.90 20.26 12.43
N PHE A 13 22.89 21.12 11.42
CA PHE A 13 21.66 21.47 10.69
C PHE A 13 21.05 20.26 9.96
N PHE A 14 21.88 19.37 9.40
CA PHE A 14 21.40 18.16 8.73
C PHE A 14 20.82 17.10 9.67
N VAL A 15 21.23 17.08 10.95
CA VAL A 15 20.68 16.13 11.94
C VAL A 15 19.23 16.42 12.29
N PHE A 16 18.76 17.66 12.11
CA PHE A 16 17.38 18.07 12.43
C PHE A 16 16.40 17.90 11.28
N LEU A 17 16.85 17.57 10.07
CA LEU A 17 15.96 17.32 8.93
C LEU A 17 15.33 15.93 9.08
N LYS A 18 14.16 15.88 9.73
CA LYS A 18 13.31 14.68 9.70
C LYS A 18 12.68 14.56 8.31
N VAL A 19 13.00 13.47 7.61
CA VAL A 19 12.30 13.09 6.38
C VAL A 19 10.99 12.44 6.78
N GLU A 20 9.87 13.12 6.54
CA GLU A 20 8.55 12.55 6.75
C GLU A 20 8.10 11.78 5.51
N ALA A 21 7.62 10.56 5.73
CA ALA A 21 7.07 9.76 4.66
C ALA A 21 5.76 10.35 4.14
N LYS A 22 5.58 10.36 2.81
CA LYS A 22 4.38 10.91 2.18
C LYS A 22 3.14 10.16 2.65
N ASN A 23 2.13 10.92 3.08
CA ASN A 23 0.88 10.36 3.55
C ASN A 23 -0.09 10.09 2.39
N TYR A 24 -0.56 8.85 2.28
CA TYR A 24 -1.56 8.41 1.29
C TYR A 24 -2.89 8.00 1.91
N ASP A 25 -3.02 8.21 3.22
CA ASP A 25 -4.23 7.96 3.97
C ASP A 25 -5.44 8.71 3.37
N GLY A 26 -6.60 8.06 3.36
CA GLY A 26 -7.85 8.60 2.86
C GLY A 26 -8.03 8.54 1.34
N LYS A 27 -7.02 8.08 0.59
CA LYS A 27 -7.11 7.96 -0.88
C LYS A 27 -7.68 6.63 -1.32
N SER A 28 -8.46 6.67 -2.40
CA SER A 28 -8.94 5.49 -3.13
C SER A 28 -8.04 5.19 -4.32
N TYR A 29 -7.98 3.93 -4.70
CA TYR A 29 -7.22 3.47 -5.85
C TYR A 29 -8.02 2.45 -6.64
N VAL A 30 -7.93 2.57 -7.96
CA VAL A 30 -8.34 1.55 -8.93
C VAL A 30 -7.06 0.94 -9.48
N CYS A 31 -6.97 -0.38 -9.47
CA CYS A 31 -5.82 -1.13 -9.95
C CYS A 31 -6.23 -2.09 -11.07
N ALA A 32 -5.46 -2.09 -12.15
CA ALA A 32 -5.76 -2.82 -13.37
C ALA A 32 -4.57 -3.62 -13.89
N ASP A 33 -4.89 -4.72 -14.59
CA ASP A 33 -3.95 -5.41 -15.49
C ASP A 33 -4.08 -4.84 -16.91
N GLU A 34 -3.46 -5.51 -17.88
CA GLU A 34 -3.53 -5.16 -19.30
C GLU A 34 -4.94 -5.20 -19.91
N LEU A 35 -5.89 -5.90 -19.27
CA LEU A 35 -7.27 -6.03 -19.73
C LEU A 35 -8.22 -5.05 -19.04
N GLY A 36 -7.88 -4.55 -17.85
CA GLY A 36 -8.66 -3.53 -17.14
C GLY A 36 -8.72 -3.73 -15.63
N PRO A 37 -9.67 -3.05 -14.95
CA PRO A 37 -9.78 -3.04 -13.49
C PRO A 37 -9.92 -4.43 -12.88
N LEU A 38 -9.13 -4.69 -11.83
CA LEU A 38 -9.11 -5.93 -11.06
C LEU A 38 -9.49 -5.73 -9.61
N LEU A 39 -9.09 -4.59 -9.05
CA LEU A 39 -9.21 -4.30 -7.63
C LEU A 39 -9.39 -2.81 -7.40
N GLU A 40 -10.32 -2.46 -6.53
CA GLU A 40 -10.55 -1.13 -6.01
C GLU A 40 -10.52 -1.16 -4.48
N PHE A 41 -9.85 -0.21 -3.86
CA PHE A 41 -9.77 -0.10 -2.40
C PHE A 41 -9.48 1.33 -1.96
N SER A 42 -9.75 1.61 -0.69
CA SER A 42 -9.41 2.88 -0.05
C SER A 42 -8.42 2.66 1.09
N ILE A 43 -7.37 3.47 1.13
CA ILE A 43 -6.46 3.52 2.27
C ILE A 43 -7.19 4.25 3.40
N PRO A 44 -7.44 3.60 4.55
CA PRO A 44 -8.10 4.28 5.65
C PRO A 44 -7.16 5.30 6.28
N ASN A 45 -7.71 6.31 6.94
CA ASN A 45 -6.93 7.21 7.78
C ASN A 45 -6.41 6.45 8.99
N PHE A 46 -5.12 6.17 9.07
CA PHE A 46 -4.55 5.36 10.14
C PHE A 46 -4.47 6.14 11.46
N GLY A 47 -4.21 7.45 11.41
CA GLY A 47 -3.93 8.25 12.61
C GLY A 47 -2.59 7.87 13.25
N ASP A 48 -2.29 8.43 14.42
CA ASP A 48 -0.92 8.40 14.96
C ASP A 48 -0.48 7.03 15.52
N ASN A 49 -1.42 6.12 15.84
CA ASN A 49 -1.11 4.90 16.62
C ASN A 49 -1.72 3.59 16.07
N LEU A 50 -2.41 3.62 14.91
CA LEU A 50 -2.95 2.39 14.32
C LEU A 50 -2.14 2.04 13.09
N PHE A 51 -1.64 0.81 13.03
CA PHE A 51 -0.93 0.28 11.86
C PHE A 51 -1.77 -0.75 11.09
N GLU A 52 -2.97 -1.07 11.58
CA GLU A 52 -3.86 -2.06 10.99
C GLU A 52 -5.31 -1.59 11.08
N LYS A 53 -6.07 -1.76 9.99
CA LYS A 53 -7.49 -1.41 9.90
C LYS A 53 -8.24 -2.38 8.98
N LYS A 54 -9.55 -2.48 9.16
CA LYS A 54 -10.42 -3.16 8.19
C LYS A 54 -10.55 -2.31 6.93
N VAL A 55 -10.60 -2.96 5.78
CA VAL A 55 -10.80 -2.33 4.47
C VAL A 55 -11.85 -3.10 3.68
N SER A 56 -12.68 -2.39 2.92
CA SER A 56 -13.55 -2.98 1.92
C SER A 56 -12.84 -2.96 0.57
N LEU A 57 -12.83 -4.09 -0.10
CA LEU A 57 -12.20 -4.33 -1.39
C LEU A 57 -13.31 -4.61 -2.40
N LYS A 58 -13.30 -3.88 -3.51
CA LYS A 58 -14.15 -4.18 -4.66
C LYS A 58 -13.31 -4.89 -5.71
N LEU A 59 -13.64 -6.14 -5.98
CA LEU A 59 -12.90 -7.04 -6.85
C LEU A 59 -13.69 -7.29 -8.13
N TYR A 60 -12.97 -7.42 -9.24
CA TYR A 60 -13.55 -7.72 -10.54
C TYR A 60 -13.19 -9.15 -10.95
N ASN A 61 -14.17 -9.92 -11.45
CA ASN A 61 -13.87 -11.24 -11.98
C ASN A 61 -13.08 -11.09 -13.29
N ARG A 62 -11.97 -11.84 -13.42
CA ARG A 62 -11.14 -11.87 -14.62
C ARG A 62 -11.90 -12.26 -15.87
N GLU A 63 -12.84 -13.20 -15.74
CA GLU A 63 -13.64 -13.70 -16.87
C GLU A 63 -14.81 -12.78 -17.21
N ASN A 64 -15.34 -12.04 -16.22
CA ASN A 64 -16.45 -11.12 -16.41
C ASN A 64 -16.29 -9.87 -15.52
N ARG A 65 -15.83 -8.78 -16.13
CA ARG A 65 -15.53 -7.50 -15.46
C ARG A 65 -16.78 -6.71 -15.07
N ASP A 66 -17.96 -7.05 -15.59
CA ASP A 66 -19.18 -6.29 -15.35
C ASP A 66 -19.85 -6.61 -14.01
N LEU A 67 -19.39 -7.67 -13.34
CA LEU A 67 -19.94 -8.15 -12.08
C LEU A 67 -18.91 -8.02 -10.94
N PRO A 68 -18.69 -6.81 -10.42
CA PRO A 68 -17.82 -6.62 -9.26
C PRO A 68 -18.45 -7.23 -8.01
N TYR A 69 -17.60 -7.76 -7.12
CA TYR A 69 -18.01 -8.28 -5.83
C TYR A 69 -17.16 -7.67 -4.72
N HIS A 70 -17.69 -7.63 -3.50
CA HIS A 70 -17.04 -6.98 -2.37
C HIS A 70 -16.48 -8.01 -1.40
N ARG A 71 -15.31 -7.72 -0.84
CA ARG A 71 -14.67 -8.49 0.23
C ARG A 71 -14.16 -7.57 1.31
N ASN A 72 -14.14 -8.07 2.53
CA ASN A 72 -13.50 -7.38 3.64
C ASN A 72 -12.09 -7.95 3.79
N GLY A 73 -11.14 -7.06 4.00
CA GLY A 73 -9.75 -7.39 4.28
C GLY A 73 -9.23 -6.62 5.48
N ILE A 74 -7.98 -6.91 5.80
CA ILE A 74 -7.22 -6.23 6.83
C ILE A 74 -6.06 -5.54 6.14
N ILE A 75 -6.04 -4.21 6.14
CA ILE A 75 -4.96 -3.39 5.61
C ILE A 75 -3.99 -3.01 6.72
N LYS A 76 -2.70 -3.23 6.47
CA LYS A 76 -1.60 -2.88 7.37
C LYS A 76 -0.70 -1.85 6.71
N LYS A 77 -0.37 -0.79 7.44
CA LYS A 77 0.61 0.24 7.05
C LYS A 77 1.98 -0.19 7.53
N LYS A 78 2.94 -0.32 6.61
CA LYS A 78 4.30 -0.79 6.89
C LYS A 78 5.33 0.22 6.38
N THR A 79 6.48 0.27 7.04
CA THR A 79 7.70 0.96 6.57
C THR A 79 8.66 -0.07 6.00
N SER A 80 9.46 0.29 5.01
CA SER A 80 10.55 -0.57 4.56
C SER A 80 11.62 -0.68 5.67
N GLU A 81 12.26 -1.85 5.77
CA GLU A 81 13.37 -2.08 6.70
C GLU A 81 14.62 -1.28 6.32
N ILE A 82 14.78 -1.01 5.02
CA ILE A 82 15.92 -0.30 4.45
C ILE A 82 15.61 1.19 4.30
N ASP A 83 14.34 1.54 4.03
CA ASP A 83 13.91 2.91 3.77
C ASP A 83 12.70 3.31 4.62
N LYS A 84 12.93 4.18 5.61
CA LYS A 84 11.88 4.72 6.49
C LYS A 84 11.19 5.97 5.93
N SER A 85 11.62 6.47 4.77
CA SER A 85 11.04 7.65 4.12
C SER A 85 9.74 7.34 3.37
N TYR A 86 9.28 6.09 3.40
CA TYR A 86 8.13 5.66 2.62
C TYR A 86 7.31 4.57 3.33
N PHE A 87 5.99 4.67 3.17
CA PHE A 87 5.03 3.66 3.62
C PHE A 87 4.51 2.84 2.44
N PHE A 88 4.44 1.53 2.62
CA PHE A 88 3.70 0.63 1.76
C PHE A 88 2.58 -0.03 2.57
N TYR A 89 1.61 -0.60 1.87
CA TYR A 89 0.42 -1.17 2.50
C TYR A 89 0.27 -2.63 2.10
N THR A 90 -0.02 -3.49 3.06
CA THR A 90 -0.30 -4.92 2.78
C THR A 90 -1.74 -5.23 3.15
N VAL A 91 -2.42 -6.03 2.35
CA VAL A 91 -3.80 -6.42 2.63
C VAL A 91 -3.97 -7.92 2.55
N ASP A 92 -4.53 -8.50 3.60
CA ASP A 92 -4.94 -9.90 3.69
C ASP A 92 -6.48 -9.98 3.60
N PHE A 93 -7.04 -10.88 2.78
CA PHE A 93 -8.49 -11.06 2.64
C PHE A 93 -8.86 -12.49 2.19
N ILE A 94 -10.14 -12.86 2.32
CA ILE A 94 -10.67 -14.16 1.88
C ILE A 94 -11.48 -13.97 0.59
N LEU A 95 -11.18 -14.74 -0.45
CA LEU A 95 -11.84 -14.68 -1.76
C LEU A 95 -13.13 -15.50 -1.79
N ASN A 96 -13.08 -16.71 -1.24
CA ASN A 96 -14.17 -17.66 -1.24
C ASN A 96 -14.31 -18.25 0.16
N ASP A 97 -15.45 -18.01 0.81
CA ASP A 97 -15.70 -18.44 2.18
C ASP A 97 -15.80 -19.98 2.29
N ASP A 98 -16.33 -20.65 1.27
CA ASP A 98 -16.50 -22.11 1.25
C ASP A 98 -15.17 -22.85 1.13
N LYS A 99 -14.22 -22.26 0.38
CA LYS A 99 -12.90 -22.84 0.10
C LYS A 99 -11.76 -22.20 0.90
N SER A 100 -12.06 -21.16 1.68
CA SER A 100 -11.09 -20.35 2.44
C SER A 100 -9.89 -19.87 1.62
N ILE A 101 -10.07 -19.62 0.32
CA ILE A 101 -8.98 -19.19 -0.57
C ILE A 101 -8.52 -17.80 -0.13
N GLN A 102 -7.24 -17.66 0.19
CA GLN A 102 -6.68 -16.38 0.64
C GLN A 102 -6.20 -15.52 -0.53
N GLY A 103 -6.52 -14.24 -0.46
CA GLY A 103 -5.97 -13.19 -1.30
C GLY A 103 -5.04 -12.29 -0.49
N TYR A 104 -3.97 -11.85 -1.13
CA TYR A 104 -2.98 -10.96 -0.55
C TYR A 104 -2.57 -9.91 -1.58
N PHE A 105 -2.32 -8.68 -1.14
CA PHE A 105 -1.60 -7.73 -1.97
C PHE A 105 -0.68 -6.79 -1.20
N GLU A 106 0.35 -6.32 -1.91
CA GLU A 106 1.25 -5.25 -1.47
C GLU A 106 1.06 -4.06 -2.38
N PHE A 107 0.61 -2.95 -1.81
CA PHE A 107 0.49 -1.68 -2.52
C PHE A 107 1.68 -0.78 -2.20
N PHE A 108 2.35 -0.38 -3.26
CA PHE A 108 3.41 0.61 -3.28
C PHE A 108 2.88 1.90 -3.95
N PRO A 109 2.26 2.81 -3.17
CA PRO A 109 1.86 4.11 -3.64
C PRO A 109 2.92 4.89 -4.45
N PRO A 110 2.49 5.68 -5.45
CA PRO A 110 1.10 5.93 -5.80
C PRO A 110 0.48 4.91 -6.76
N SER A 111 1.25 3.98 -7.34
CA SER A 111 0.82 3.36 -8.60
C SER A 111 1.10 1.87 -8.79
N ASN A 112 1.83 1.19 -7.91
CA ASN A 112 2.18 -0.22 -8.13
C ASN A 112 1.53 -1.11 -7.08
N LEU A 113 0.90 -2.20 -7.49
CA LEU A 113 0.34 -3.20 -6.59
C LEU A 113 0.74 -4.61 -7.01
N MET A 114 1.30 -5.38 -6.08
CA MET A 114 1.61 -6.79 -6.27
C MET A 114 0.48 -7.64 -5.68
N PHE A 115 -0.32 -8.25 -6.53
CA PHE A 115 -1.51 -9.02 -6.16
C PHE A 115 -1.23 -10.52 -6.21
N LYS A 116 -1.71 -11.28 -5.23
CA LYS A 116 -1.56 -12.73 -5.19
C LYS A 116 -2.82 -13.41 -4.67
N VAL A 117 -3.19 -14.49 -5.32
CA VAL A 117 -4.13 -15.48 -4.80
C VAL A 117 -3.35 -16.71 -4.36
N GLU A 118 -3.80 -17.38 -3.31
CA GLU A 118 -3.23 -18.64 -2.86
C GLU A 118 -3.06 -19.64 -4.02
N GLY A 119 -1.88 -20.27 -4.08
CA GLY A 119 -1.52 -21.19 -5.17
C GLY A 119 -1.12 -20.53 -6.51
N SER A 120 -1.13 -19.19 -6.60
CA SER A 120 -0.73 -18.45 -7.81
C SER A 120 0.54 -17.60 -7.61
N GLN A 121 1.13 -17.16 -8.72
CA GLN A 121 2.23 -16.20 -8.73
C GLN A 121 1.72 -14.77 -8.49
N PHE A 122 2.62 -13.88 -8.08
CA PHE A 122 2.30 -12.46 -8.01
C PHE A 122 2.02 -11.89 -9.39
N LEU A 123 0.98 -11.07 -9.45
CA LEU A 123 0.58 -10.27 -10.58
C LEU A 123 0.86 -8.80 -10.27
N ASN A 124 1.54 -8.11 -11.17
CA ASN A 124 1.73 -6.67 -11.06
C ASN A 124 0.53 -5.93 -11.66
N LEU A 125 -0.05 -5.04 -10.88
CA LEU A 125 -1.13 -4.14 -11.27
C LEU A 125 -0.65 -2.70 -11.25
N VAL A 126 -1.13 -1.93 -12.21
CA VAL A 126 -0.96 -0.48 -12.23
C VAL A 126 -2.19 0.16 -11.58
N CYS A 127 -1.95 1.13 -10.71
CA CYS A 127 -2.99 1.80 -9.94
C CYS A 127 -3.01 3.30 -10.18
N TRP A 128 -4.19 3.89 -10.08
CA TRP A 128 -4.40 5.35 -10.07
C TRP A 128 -5.52 5.71 -9.10
N THR A 129 -5.55 6.99 -8.70
CA THR A 129 -6.61 7.57 -7.84
C THR A 129 -7.77 8.05 -8.69
#